data_AF-A0A2V7E3Q2-F1
#
_entry.id   AF-A0A2V7E3Q2-F1
#
_cell.length_a   1.000
_cell.length_b   1.000
_cell.length_c   1.000
_cell.angle_alpha   90.00
_cell.angle_beta   90.00
_cell.angle_gamma   90.00
#
_symmetry.space_group_name_H-M   'P 1'
#
loop_
_entity.id
_entity.type
_entity.pdbx_description
1 polymer ?
#
loop_
_entity_poly.entity_id
_entity_poly.type
_entity_poly.pdbx_seq_one_letter_code
_entity_poly.pdbx_strand_id
1 'polypeptide(L)'
;MEISRRGLLQGALATSVLAVGDRVAAAGPARVFVVKGTDRARAVAACFDAAQFTACDERAVAIKANFNSGDAFPASTHPATLRALLGTLKSRRATQLTLAERSGMGDTRNVLTSTGAVDVVKDAGAQLVVLDEVEREGWAPMRGAHWPNGFHAARVFTDAPCVVQTMCCKTHRFGGHVTLSLKNTVGLVARPSRATATITCETSIAPSISGR
;
A
#
# COMPACT_ATOMS: atom_id res chain seq x y z
N MET A 1 19.08 19.57 48.35
CA MET A 1 17.79 18.84 48.31
C MET A 1 16.99 19.31 49.49
N GLU A 2 15.93 20.11 49.26
CA GLU A 2 14.83 20.15 50.23
C GLU A 2 13.55 20.57 49.51
N ILE A 3 12.64 19.59 49.46
CA ILE A 3 11.27 19.73 49.05
C ILE A 3 10.53 20.40 50.20
N SER A 4 9.95 21.58 49.95
CA SER A 4 9.11 22.25 50.95
C SER A 4 7.72 21.62 51.00
N ARG A 5 7.32 21.24 52.23
CA ARG A 5 6.13 20.47 52.60
C ARG A 5 4.90 21.33 52.90
N ARG A 6 4.54 22.30 52.06
CA ARG A 6 3.24 23.03 52.19
C ARG A 6 2.75 23.50 50.82
N GLY A 7 1.85 22.71 50.23
CA GLY A 7 1.23 23.00 48.94
C GLY A 7 0.79 21.77 48.15
N LEU A 8 0.64 20.61 48.80
CA LEU A 8 -0.09 19.48 48.24
C LEU A 8 -1.56 19.61 48.65
N LEU A 9 -2.45 19.44 47.66
CA LEU A 9 -3.88 19.12 47.76
C LEU A 9 -4.87 20.27 47.92
N GLN A 10 -5.40 20.73 46.78
CA GLN A 10 -6.83 20.95 46.45
C GLN A 10 -6.87 21.61 45.06
N GLY A 11 -7.45 21.10 43.98
CA GLY A 11 -8.11 19.84 43.66
C GLY A 11 -8.39 19.84 42.14
N ALA A 12 -8.35 18.65 41.55
CA ALA A 12 -9.14 18.20 40.40
C ALA A 12 -8.89 18.75 38.97
N LEU A 13 -8.66 17.78 38.07
CA LEU A 13 -9.13 17.68 36.68
C LEU A 13 -8.40 18.50 35.61
N ALA A 14 -7.51 17.84 34.86
CA ALA A 14 -7.89 17.23 33.57
C ALA A 14 -6.62 16.88 32.78
N THR A 15 -6.42 15.58 32.65
CA THR A 15 -5.57 14.97 31.63
C THR A 15 -5.87 15.58 30.26
N SER A 16 -4.86 16.11 29.59
CA SER A 16 -4.88 16.25 28.13
C SER A 16 -3.53 15.82 27.58
N VAL A 17 -3.43 14.52 27.34
CA VAL A 17 -2.52 13.96 26.33
C VAL A 17 -3.04 14.42 24.98
N LEU A 18 -2.25 15.20 24.26
CA LEU A 18 -2.20 15.17 22.81
C LEU A 18 -0.73 15.26 22.42
N ALA A 19 -0.07 14.10 22.36
CA ALA A 19 1.15 13.95 21.59
C ALA A 19 0.80 14.19 20.12
N VAL A 20 0.91 15.45 19.71
CA VAL A 20 0.80 15.86 18.31
C VAL A 20 2.12 15.49 17.63
N GLY A 21 2.02 14.58 16.67
CA GLY A 21 2.98 14.49 15.59
C GLY A 21 3.99 13.37 15.71
N ASP A 22 3.60 12.17 15.31
CA ASP A 22 4.54 11.34 14.57
C ASP A 22 4.74 12.00 13.21
N ARG A 23 5.77 12.85 13.15
CA ARG A 23 6.37 13.28 11.89
C ARG A 23 6.70 12.00 11.13
N VAL A 24 6.14 11.84 9.93
CA VAL A 24 6.72 10.93 8.94
C VAL A 24 8.17 11.37 8.81
N ALA A 25 9.10 10.60 9.38
CA ALA A 25 10.51 10.90 9.29
C ALA A 25 10.85 11.13 7.82
N ALA A 26 11.60 12.19 7.51
CA ALA A 26 12.03 12.46 6.16
C ALA A 26 12.75 11.21 5.65
N ALA A 27 12.11 10.49 4.72
CA ALA A 27 12.69 9.31 4.12
C ALA A 27 13.98 9.75 3.40
N GLY A 28 15.08 9.04 3.64
CA GLY A 28 16.31 9.23 2.87
C GLY A 28 16.07 9.04 1.36
N PRO A 29 17.06 9.35 0.51
CA PRO A 29 16.90 9.19 -0.93
C PRO A 29 16.46 7.77 -1.29
N ALA A 30 15.42 7.65 -2.12
CA ALA A 30 14.91 6.37 -2.57
C ALA A 30 15.93 5.69 -3.49
N ARG A 31 16.24 4.41 -3.22
CA ARG A 31 17.05 3.57 -4.12
C ARG A 31 16.14 3.01 -5.22
N VAL A 32 16.52 3.23 -6.47
CA VAL A 32 15.77 2.77 -7.65
C VAL A 32 16.62 1.77 -8.42
N PHE A 33 16.03 0.63 -8.76
CA PHE A 33 16.66 -0.42 -9.56
C PHE A 33 15.82 -0.67 -10.80
N VAL A 34 16.46 -0.73 -11.96
CA VAL A 34 15.82 -1.06 -13.24
C VAL A 34 16.53 -2.25 -13.84
N VAL A 35 15.79 -3.36 -13.97
CA VAL A 35 16.28 -4.58 -14.61
C VAL A 35 15.54 -4.77 -15.93
N LYS A 36 16.30 -4.92 -17.02
CA LYS A 36 15.76 -5.28 -18.33
C LYS A 36 15.92 -6.78 -18.55
N GLY A 37 14.83 -7.48 -18.84
CA GLY A 37 14.84 -8.90 -19.14
C GLY A 37 13.53 -9.34 -19.80
N THR A 38 13.57 -10.42 -20.56
CA THR A 38 12.39 -11.05 -21.17
C THR A 38 11.74 -12.08 -20.25
N ASP A 39 12.52 -12.65 -19.33
CA ASP A 39 12.07 -13.56 -18.28
C ASP A 39 11.67 -12.77 -17.01
N ARG A 40 10.38 -12.84 -16.66
CA ARG A 40 9.82 -12.12 -15.50
C ARG A 40 10.35 -12.64 -14.17
N ALA A 41 10.55 -13.96 -14.04
CA ALA A 41 11.02 -14.54 -12.79
C ALA A 41 12.46 -14.13 -12.51
N ARG A 42 13.34 -14.22 -13.52
CA ARG A 42 14.72 -13.76 -13.43
C ARG A 42 14.80 -12.25 -13.17
N ALA A 43 13.99 -11.45 -13.86
CA ALA A 43 14.00 -10.00 -13.69
C ALA A 43 13.56 -9.58 -12.28
N VAL A 44 12.50 -10.21 -11.73
CA VAL A 44 12.05 -9.95 -10.36
C VAL A 44 13.11 -10.35 -9.35
N ALA A 45 13.68 -11.56 -9.45
CA ALA A 45 14.74 -12.00 -8.55
C ALA A 45 15.95 -11.06 -8.58
N ALA A 46 16.41 -10.67 -9.76
CA ALA A 46 17.53 -9.74 -9.93
C ALA A 46 17.27 -8.36 -9.30
N CYS A 47 16.02 -7.85 -9.33
CA CYS A 47 15.68 -6.61 -8.62
C CYS A 47 15.84 -6.76 -7.10
N PHE A 48 15.40 -7.89 -6.52
CA PHE A 48 15.57 -8.17 -5.10
C PHE A 48 17.05 -8.35 -4.72
N ASP A 49 17.82 -9.02 -5.56
CA ASP A 49 19.26 -9.23 -5.36
C ASP A 49 20.03 -7.89 -5.41
N ALA A 50 19.77 -7.07 -6.44
CA ALA A 50 20.40 -5.76 -6.58
C ALA A 50 20.05 -4.80 -5.43
N ALA A 51 18.81 -4.89 -4.93
CA ALA A 51 18.38 -4.12 -3.76
C ALA A 51 18.97 -4.67 -2.44
N GLN A 52 19.51 -5.90 -2.44
CA GLN A 52 19.84 -6.67 -1.25
C GLN A 52 18.64 -6.71 -0.27
N PHE A 53 17.46 -7.00 -0.81
CA PHE A 53 16.21 -6.82 -0.08
C PHE A 53 16.03 -7.86 1.04
N THR A 54 16.08 -7.41 2.28
CA THR A 54 15.90 -8.22 3.51
C THR A 54 14.77 -7.71 4.41
N ALA A 55 14.04 -6.66 4.00
CA ALA A 55 13.07 -5.98 4.87
C ALA A 55 11.88 -6.87 5.32
N CYS A 56 11.57 -7.93 4.56
CA CYS A 56 10.50 -8.88 4.87
C CYS A 56 11.01 -10.25 5.39
N ASP A 57 12.29 -10.35 5.70
CA ASP A 57 12.89 -11.59 6.20
C ASP A 57 12.27 -12.03 7.53
N GLU A 58 11.87 -13.30 7.63
CA GLU A 58 11.17 -13.90 8.78
C GLU A 58 9.89 -13.14 9.22
N ARG A 59 9.24 -12.45 8.27
CA ARG A 59 8.03 -11.65 8.54
C ARG A 59 6.84 -12.09 7.70
N ALA A 60 5.65 -11.86 8.23
CA ALA A 60 4.42 -11.89 7.44
C ALA A 60 4.39 -10.69 6.48
N VAL A 61 3.95 -10.90 5.25
CA VAL A 61 3.99 -9.89 4.20
C VAL A 61 2.60 -9.69 3.62
N ALA A 62 2.12 -8.45 3.69
CA ALA A 62 0.95 -8.01 2.94
C ALA A 62 1.39 -7.48 1.57
N ILE A 63 0.80 -8.01 0.50
CA ILE A 63 1.10 -7.67 -0.87
C ILE A 63 -0.07 -6.89 -1.47
N LYS A 64 0.23 -5.73 -2.05
CA LYS A 64 -0.68 -4.97 -2.91
C LYS A 64 -0.13 -4.98 -4.33
N ALA A 65 -0.76 -5.72 -5.22
CA ALA A 65 -0.47 -5.71 -6.65
C ALA A 65 -1.32 -4.65 -7.36
N ASN A 66 -1.55 -4.79 -8.67
CA ASN A 66 -2.40 -3.88 -9.43
C ASN A 66 -3.47 -4.69 -10.17
N PHE A 67 -4.67 -4.75 -9.61
CA PHE A 67 -5.84 -5.38 -10.21
C PHE A 67 -7.02 -4.40 -10.22
N ASN A 68 -6.85 -3.22 -10.82
CA ASN A 68 -7.90 -2.22 -10.87
C ASN A 68 -9.07 -2.59 -11.81
N SER A 69 -8.78 -3.37 -12.87
CA SER A 69 -9.73 -3.90 -13.84
C SER A 69 -9.36 -5.32 -14.26
N GLY A 70 -10.24 -6.01 -14.98
CA GLY A 70 -9.96 -7.33 -15.57
C GLY A 70 -9.09 -7.29 -16.84
N ASP A 71 -8.65 -6.11 -17.27
CA ASP A 71 -7.86 -5.96 -18.49
C ASP A 71 -6.47 -6.59 -18.33
N ALA A 72 -5.98 -7.22 -19.39
CA ALA A 72 -4.68 -7.87 -19.38
C ALA A 72 -3.53 -6.87 -19.14
N PHE A 73 -2.36 -7.40 -18.78
CA PHE A 73 -1.13 -6.63 -18.68
C PHE A 73 -0.91 -5.78 -19.95
N PRO A 74 -0.54 -4.49 -19.83
CA PRO A 74 -0.06 -3.80 -18.63
C PRO A 74 -1.14 -3.10 -17.79
N ALA A 75 -2.42 -3.30 -18.07
CA ALA A 75 -3.47 -2.66 -17.26
C ALA A 75 -3.53 -3.21 -15.83
N SER A 76 -3.39 -4.54 -15.70
CA SER A 76 -3.27 -5.29 -14.44
C SER A 76 -1.97 -6.10 -14.36
N THR A 77 -1.62 -6.57 -13.16
CA THR A 77 -0.40 -7.35 -12.92
C THR A 77 -0.44 -8.67 -13.69
N HIS A 78 0.62 -8.96 -14.43
CA HIS A 78 0.74 -10.22 -15.16
C HIS A 78 0.87 -11.41 -14.18
N PRO A 79 0.16 -12.53 -14.37
CA PRO A 79 0.20 -13.70 -13.47
C PRO A 79 1.61 -14.24 -13.22
N ALA A 80 2.43 -14.35 -14.27
CA ALA A 80 3.83 -14.77 -14.13
C ALA A 80 4.67 -13.80 -13.28
N THR A 81 4.39 -12.49 -13.31
CA THR A 81 5.08 -11.51 -12.45
C THR A 81 4.63 -11.65 -11.00
N LEU A 82 3.33 -11.86 -10.76
CA LEU A 82 2.83 -12.13 -9.40
C LEU A 82 3.42 -13.42 -8.84
N ARG A 83 3.46 -14.50 -9.63
CA ARG A 83 4.05 -15.78 -9.24
C ARG A 83 5.53 -15.63 -8.89
N ALA A 84 6.29 -14.90 -9.71
CA ALA A 84 7.69 -14.59 -9.43
C ALA A 84 7.84 -13.82 -8.11
N LEU A 85 7.04 -12.78 -7.88
CA LEU A 85 7.09 -11.98 -6.65
C LEU A 85 6.84 -12.83 -5.40
N LEU A 86 5.74 -13.61 -5.40
CA LEU A 86 5.40 -14.47 -4.25
C LEU A 86 6.48 -15.54 -4.02
N GLY A 87 6.99 -16.15 -5.10
CA GLY A 87 8.09 -17.11 -5.04
C GLY A 87 9.37 -16.53 -4.45
N THR A 88 9.79 -15.34 -4.90
CA THR A 88 10.98 -14.65 -4.39
C THR A 88 10.85 -14.23 -2.93
N LEU A 89 9.67 -13.74 -2.51
CA LEU A 89 9.42 -13.43 -1.09
C LEU A 89 9.49 -14.69 -0.22
N LYS A 90 8.89 -15.80 -0.68
CA LYS A 90 8.92 -17.09 0.01
C LYS A 90 10.34 -17.65 0.12
N SER A 91 11.12 -17.61 -0.96
CA SER A 91 12.52 -18.06 -0.94
C SER A 91 13.41 -17.20 -0.04
N ARG A 92 12.97 -15.98 0.28
CA ARG A 92 13.61 -15.05 1.22
C ARG A 92 12.97 -15.10 2.61
N ARG A 93 12.39 -16.25 2.97
CA ARG A 93 11.91 -16.58 4.32
C ARG A 93 10.74 -15.74 4.83
N ALA A 94 9.94 -15.14 3.94
CA ALA A 94 8.64 -14.61 4.35
C ALA A 94 7.79 -15.73 4.98
N THR A 95 7.25 -15.49 6.17
CA THR A 95 6.57 -16.53 6.97
C THR A 95 5.12 -16.74 6.54
N GLN A 96 4.47 -15.69 6.05
CA GLN A 96 3.12 -15.71 5.50
C GLN A 96 3.02 -14.67 4.39
N LEU A 97 2.28 -14.98 3.33
CA LEU A 97 2.00 -14.06 2.24
C LEU A 97 0.48 -13.83 2.16
N THR A 98 0.06 -12.57 2.10
CA THR A 98 -1.34 -12.20 1.93
C THR A 98 -1.46 -11.21 0.77
N LEU A 99 -2.06 -11.61 -0.35
CA LEU A 99 -2.46 -10.67 -1.40
C LEU A 99 -3.78 -10.02 -0.98
N ALA A 100 -3.82 -8.70 -0.87
CA ALA A 100 -5.03 -7.95 -0.58
C ALA A 100 -5.31 -6.93 -1.69
N GLU A 101 -6.52 -6.95 -2.25
CA GLU A 101 -6.85 -6.19 -3.45
C GLU A 101 -8.23 -5.56 -3.44
N ARG A 102 -8.34 -4.50 -4.26
CA ARG A 102 -9.60 -3.83 -4.58
C ARG A 102 -9.56 -3.28 -5.99
N SER A 103 -10.61 -3.57 -6.75
CA SER A 103 -10.84 -3.09 -8.10
C SER A 103 -11.62 -1.78 -8.09
N GLY A 104 -11.12 -0.78 -8.82
CA GLY A 104 -11.87 0.46 -9.10
C GLY A 104 -12.84 0.32 -10.26
N MET A 105 -12.61 -0.62 -11.18
CA MET A 105 -13.36 -0.80 -12.43
C MET A 105 -13.91 -2.23 -12.57
N GLY A 106 -14.65 -2.68 -11.55
CA GLY A 106 -15.30 -4.00 -11.57
C GLY A 106 -15.50 -4.56 -10.17
N ASP A 107 -16.09 -5.75 -10.12
CA ASP A 107 -16.13 -6.58 -8.92
C ASP A 107 -14.74 -7.20 -8.68
N THR A 108 -14.19 -7.01 -7.48
CA THR A 108 -12.81 -7.42 -7.19
C THR A 108 -12.60 -8.92 -7.32
N ARG A 109 -13.53 -9.74 -6.82
CA ARG A 109 -13.42 -11.20 -6.88
C ARG A 109 -13.40 -11.69 -8.33
N ASN A 110 -14.29 -11.16 -9.16
CA ASN A 110 -14.36 -11.49 -10.59
C ASN A 110 -13.09 -11.05 -11.32
N VAL A 111 -12.57 -9.85 -11.05
CA VAL A 111 -11.31 -9.36 -11.64
C VAL A 111 -10.14 -10.26 -11.27
N LEU A 112 -9.99 -10.64 -10.00
CA LEU A 112 -8.90 -11.51 -9.56
C LEU A 112 -9.00 -12.91 -10.17
N THR A 113 -10.23 -13.41 -10.36
CA THR A 113 -10.47 -14.72 -10.98
C THR A 113 -10.14 -14.68 -12.47
N SER A 114 -10.70 -13.72 -13.22
CA SER A 114 -10.51 -13.63 -14.67
C SER A 114 -9.07 -13.32 -15.08
N THR A 115 -8.32 -12.63 -14.22
CA THR A 115 -6.89 -12.36 -14.44
C THR A 115 -5.98 -13.53 -14.03
N GLY A 116 -6.51 -14.59 -13.41
CA GLY A 116 -5.73 -15.74 -12.92
C GLY A 116 -4.94 -15.46 -11.63
N ALA A 117 -5.21 -14.33 -10.96
CA ALA A 117 -4.54 -13.98 -9.70
C ALA A 117 -4.90 -14.94 -8.57
N VAL A 118 -6.17 -15.40 -8.52
CA VAL A 118 -6.65 -16.38 -7.53
C VAL A 118 -5.83 -17.65 -7.59
N ASP A 119 -5.61 -18.20 -8.78
CA ASP A 119 -4.84 -19.44 -8.98
C ASP A 119 -3.39 -19.26 -8.57
N VAL A 120 -2.76 -18.13 -8.94
CA VAL A 120 -1.38 -17.83 -8.53
C VAL A 120 -1.23 -17.74 -7.01
N VAL A 121 -2.17 -17.09 -6.32
CA VAL A 121 -2.16 -16.96 -4.86
C VAL A 121 -2.34 -18.33 -4.20
N LYS A 122 -3.29 -19.13 -4.70
CA LYS A 122 -3.55 -20.50 -4.24
C LYS A 122 -2.31 -21.39 -4.40
N ASP A 123 -1.71 -21.41 -5.59
CA ASP A 123 -0.51 -22.20 -5.89
C ASP A 123 0.68 -21.82 -5.00
N ALA A 124 0.78 -20.55 -4.60
CA ALA A 124 1.84 -20.08 -3.70
C ALA A 124 1.62 -20.52 -2.24
N GLY A 125 0.41 -20.98 -1.89
CA GLY A 125 -0.03 -21.16 -0.51
C GLY A 125 -0.21 -19.83 0.22
N ALA A 126 -0.51 -18.75 -0.51
CA ALA A 126 -0.74 -17.43 0.03
C ALA A 126 -2.23 -17.21 0.35
N GLN A 127 -2.52 -16.26 1.23
CA GLN A 127 -3.89 -15.84 1.54
C GLN A 127 -4.37 -14.78 0.53
N LEU A 128 -5.66 -14.81 0.23
CA LEU A 128 -6.32 -13.78 -0.58
C LEU A 128 -7.32 -13.02 0.27
N VAL A 129 -7.22 -11.69 0.27
CA VAL A 129 -8.21 -10.79 0.88
C VAL A 129 -8.81 -9.91 -0.19
N VAL A 130 -10.13 -10.04 -0.39
CA VAL A 130 -10.91 -9.16 -1.26
C VAL A 130 -11.40 -8.00 -0.40
N LEU A 131 -10.84 -6.81 -0.58
CA LEU A 131 -11.12 -5.68 0.32
C LEU A 131 -12.56 -5.17 0.26
N ASP A 132 -13.28 -5.42 -0.84
CA ASP A 132 -14.71 -5.09 -0.94
C ASP A 132 -15.58 -5.93 0.02
N GLU A 133 -15.06 -7.07 0.49
CA GLU A 133 -15.75 -8.02 1.38
C GLU A 133 -15.30 -7.86 2.85
N VAL A 134 -14.42 -6.89 3.13
CA VAL A 134 -13.90 -6.66 4.47
C VAL A 134 -14.85 -5.79 5.27
N GLU A 135 -15.33 -6.34 6.39
CA GLU A 135 -16.17 -5.65 7.36
C GLU A 135 -15.50 -4.41 7.97
N ARG A 136 -16.29 -3.54 8.60
CA ARG A 136 -15.85 -2.24 9.12
C ARG A 136 -14.62 -2.34 10.02
N GLU A 137 -14.53 -3.39 10.84
CA GLU A 137 -13.45 -3.63 11.80
C GLU A 137 -12.10 -3.86 11.10
N GLY A 138 -12.12 -4.35 9.86
CA GLY A 138 -10.93 -4.54 9.03
C GLY A 138 -10.35 -3.24 8.46
N TRP A 139 -10.86 -2.09 8.88
CA TRP A 139 -10.39 -0.76 8.48
C TRP A 139 -9.91 0.06 9.67
N ALA A 140 -8.74 0.70 9.53
CA ALA A 140 -8.14 1.58 10.53
C ALA A 140 -8.32 3.05 10.15
N PRO A 141 -8.77 3.92 11.08
CA PRO A 141 -8.87 5.35 10.82
C PRO A 141 -7.47 5.97 10.72
N MET A 142 -7.27 6.77 9.67
CA MET A 142 -6.04 7.51 9.38
C MET A 142 -6.34 9.01 9.36
N ARG A 143 -5.40 9.81 9.88
CA ARG A 143 -5.46 11.28 9.84
C ARG A 143 -4.11 11.82 9.38
N GLY A 144 -4.14 12.98 8.73
CA GLY A 144 -2.93 13.67 8.31
C GLY A 144 -3.23 15.13 8.00
N ALA A 145 -2.19 15.97 7.89
CA ALA A 145 -2.34 17.40 7.68
C ALA A 145 -3.18 17.76 6.44
N HIS A 146 -3.08 16.96 5.36
CA HIS A 146 -3.87 17.15 4.13
C HIS A 146 -5.18 16.35 4.10
N TRP A 147 -5.53 15.64 5.18
CA TRP A 147 -6.76 14.85 5.31
C TRP A 147 -7.48 15.24 6.61
N PRO A 148 -8.07 16.45 6.69
CA PRO A 148 -8.70 16.94 7.91
C PRO A 148 -9.87 16.06 8.38
N ASN A 149 -10.60 15.48 7.43
CA ASN A 149 -11.69 14.53 7.69
C ASN A 149 -11.21 13.09 7.92
N GLY A 150 -9.90 12.84 7.77
CA GLY A 150 -9.32 11.51 7.79
C GLY A 150 -9.78 10.63 6.62
N PHE A 151 -9.35 9.38 6.66
CA PHE A 151 -9.83 8.30 5.79
C PHE A 151 -9.64 6.97 6.53
N HIS A 152 -10.09 5.86 5.95
CA HIS A 152 -9.90 4.54 6.54
C HIS A 152 -9.01 3.70 5.63
N ALA A 153 -7.93 3.12 6.16
CA ALA A 153 -7.02 2.25 5.45
C ALA A 153 -7.23 0.78 5.86
N ALA A 154 -7.07 -0.15 4.92
CA ALA A 154 -7.26 -1.57 5.21
C ALA A 154 -6.19 -2.08 6.20
N ARG A 155 -6.65 -2.70 7.29
CA ARG A 155 -5.79 -3.18 8.39
C ARG A 155 -4.78 -4.22 7.97
N VAL A 156 -5.12 -5.03 6.95
CA VAL A 156 -4.19 -5.99 6.36
C VAL A 156 -2.88 -5.34 5.91
N PHE A 157 -2.86 -4.03 5.66
CA PHE A 157 -1.63 -3.28 5.34
C PHE A 157 -1.09 -2.47 6.51
N THR A 158 -1.92 -1.81 7.31
CA THR A 158 -1.44 -0.97 8.42
C THR A 158 -0.85 -1.80 9.56
N ASP A 159 -1.37 -3.00 9.75
CA ASP A 159 -1.02 -3.86 10.88
C ASP A 159 0.05 -4.92 10.47
N ALA A 160 0.40 -4.98 9.18
CA ALA A 160 1.38 -5.93 8.67
C ALA A 160 2.82 -5.54 9.01
N PRO A 161 3.69 -6.49 9.41
CA PRO A 161 5.08 -6.19 9.74
C PRO A 161 5.97 -5.94 8.51
N CYS A 162 5.49 -6.30 7.32
CA CYS A 162 6.05 -5.92 6.03
C CYS A 162 4.95 -5.71 5.00
N VAL A 163 5.05 -4.62 4.22
CA VAL A 163 4.15 -4.36 3.08
C VAL A 163 4.96 -4.28 1.80
N VAL A 164 4.55 -5.04 0.79
CA VAL A 164 5.13 -5.00 -0.55
C VAL A 164 4.07 -4.51 -1.53
N GLN A 165 4.31 -3.35 -2.13
CA GLN A 165 3.43 -2.81 -3.17
C GLN A 165 4.11 -2.92 -4.54
N THR A 166 3.45 -3.59 -5.47
CA THR A 166 3.88 -3.71 -6.88
C THR A 166 2.82 -3.10 -7.80
N MET A 167 3.27 -2.40 -8.84
CA MET A 167 2.42 -1.66 -9.77
C MET A 167 2.85 -1.92 -11.22
N CYS A 168 1.94 -1.68 -12.16
CA CYS A 168 2.28 -1.62 -13.57
C CYS A 168 2.65 -0.18 -13.93
N CYS A 169 3.82 0.04 -14.53
CA CYS A 169 4.16 1.32 -15.13
C CYS A 169 3.32 1.49 -16.40
N LYS A 170 2.31 2.36 -16.32
CA LYS A 170 1.41 2.67 -17.44
C LYS A 170 1.24 4.18 -17.62
N THR A 171 0.97 4.59 -18.86
CA THR A 171 0.61 5.98 -19.20
C THR A 171 -0.80 6.28 -18.67
N HIS A 172 -1.05 7.54 -18.30
CA HIS A 172 -2.35 7.97 -17.77
C HIS A 172 -3.04 8.90 -18.77
N ARG A 173 -4.34 8.67 -18.99
CA ARG A 173 -5.15 9.44 -19.95
C ARG A 173 -5.37 10.91 -19.51
N PHE A 174 -5.26 11.21 -18.21
CA PHE A 174 -5.52 12.54 -17.65
C PHE A 174 -4.24 13.22 -17.13
N GLY A 175 -3.27 13.47 -18.00
CA GLY A 175 -2.12 14.35 -17.69
C GLY A 175 -1.01 13.75 -16.81
N GLY A 176 -1.04 12.45 -16.52
CA GLY A 176 0.05 11.78 -15.80
C GLY A 176 1.04 11.15 -16.78
N HIS A 177 2.33 11.54 -16.71
CA HIS A 177 3.37 10.97 -17.56
C HIS A 177 3.56 9.46 -17.32
N VAL A 178 3.49 9.01 -16.05
CA VAL A 178 3.50 7.59 -15.65
C VAL A 178 2.68 7.42 -14.36
N THR A 179 1.91 6.34 -14.26
CA THR A 179 1.31 5.91 -12.99
C THR A 179 2.31 5.02 -12.24
N LEU A 180 2.69 5.44 -11.03
CA LEU A 180 3.59 4.71 -10.12
C LEU A 180 2.86 4.25 -8.85
N SER A 181 3.60 3.85 -7.81
CA SER A 181 3.13 3.29 -6.54
C SER A 181 1.98 4.05 -5.92
N LEU A 182 2.06 5.38 -5.88
CA LEU A 182 1.14 6.16 -5.07
C LEU A 182 -0.32 6.00 -5.50
N LYS A 183 -0.59 5.84 -6.80
CA LYS A 183 -1.97 5.62 -7.28
C LYS A 183 -2.49 4.23 -6.89
N ASN A 184 -1.60 3.24 -6.76
CA ASN A 184 -1.97 1.90 -6.34
C ASN A 184 -2.45 1.87 -4.87
N THR A 185 -1.94 2.79 -4.05
CA THR A 185 -2.34 2.98 -2.65
C THR A 185 -3.82 3.39 -2.50
N VAL A 186 -4.45 3.98 -3.54
CA VAL A 186 -5.89 4.29 -3.52
C VAL A 186 -6.74 3.02 -3.33
N GLY A 187 -6.29 1.88 -3.85
CA GLY A 187 -6.96 0.59 -3.64
C GLY A 187 -7.02 0.16 -2.16
N LEU A 188 -6.17 0.71 -1.30
CA LEU A 188 -6.05 0.40 0.12
C LEU A 188 -7.02 1.18 1.02
N VAL A 189 -7.67 2.21 0.46
CA VAL A 189 -8.55 3.10 1.22
C VAL A 189 -10.00 2.65 1.06
N ALA A 190 -10.75 2.70 2.17
CA ALA A 190 -12.16 2.33 2.18
C ALA A 190 -12.93 3.10 1.10
N ARG A 191 -13.84 2.43 0.40
CA ARG A 191 -14.82 3.14 -0.42
C ARG A 191 -15.77 3.83 0.55
N PRO A 192 -15.98 5.14 0.44
CA PRO A 192 -17.03 5.72 1.25
C PRO A 192 -18.39 5.14 0.85
N SER A 193 -19.24 4.89 1.84
CA SER A 193 -20.68 4.86 1.57
C SER A 193 -21.05 6.21 0.94
N ARG A 194 -22.06 6.24 0.05
CA ARG A 194 -22.39 7.35 -0.87
C ARG A 194 -22.52 8.78 -0.26
N ALA A 195 -22.25 8.99 1.02
CA ALA A 195 -22.42 10.27 1.72
C ALA A 195 -21.12 10.99 2.18
N THR A 196 -19.89 10.44 2.07
CA THR A 196 -18.73 11.16 2.65
C THR A 196 -17.39 10.97 1.91
N ALA A 197 -16.81 12.06 1.40
CA ALA A 197 -15.42 12.20 0.92
C ALA A 197 -14.98 11.37 -0.31
N THR A 198 -15.10 11.98 -1.49
CA THR A 198 -14.37 11.60 -2.70
C THR A 198 -12.88 11.87 -2.51
N ILE A 199 -12.02 10.85 -2.61
CA ILE A 199 -10.58 11.06 -2.83
C ILE A 199 -10.39 11.38 -4.31
N THR A 200 -10.53 12.65 -4.69
CA THR A 200 -10.08 13.16 -5.97
C THR A 200 -8.56 13.28 -5.93
N CYS A 201 -7.87 12.36 -6.61
CA CYS A 201 -6.46 12.56 -6.94
C CYS A 201 -6.39 13.47 -8.17
N GLU A 202 -6.66 14.76 -7.99
CA GLU A 202 -6.36 15.79 -8.99
C GLU A 202 -4.90 16.18 -8.85
N THR A 203 -4.05 15.67 -9.75
CA THR A 203 -2.71 16.20 -9.93
C THR A 203 -2.83 17.48 -10.74
N SER A 204 -3.18 18.59 -10.09
CA SER A 204 -2.96 19.92 -10.67
C SER A 204 -1.46 20.17 -10.69
N ILE A 205 -0.78 19.72 -11.75
CA ILE A 205 0.55 20.22 -12.08
C ILE A 205 0.31 21.61 -12.67
N ALA A 206 0.41 22.65 -11.83
CA ALA A 206 0.49 24.01 -12.32
C ALA A 206 1.80 24.17 -13.11
N PRO A 207 1.78 24.60 -14.38
CA PRO A 207 2.99 24.85 -15.12
C PRO A 207 3.63 26.14 -14.58
N SER A 208 4.68 26.02 -13.78
CA SER A 208 5.60 27.14 -13.54
C SER A 208 6.72 27.07 -14.56
N ILE A 209 6.44 27.57 -15.78
CA ILE A 209 7.50 27.98 -16.69
C ILE A 209 7.73 29.47 -16.40
N SER A 210 8.68 29.78 -15.52
CA SER A 210 9.27 31.11 -15.50
C SER A 210 10.24 31.19 -16.69
N GLY A 211 9.88 32.03 -17.67
CA GLY A 211 10.75 32.39 -18.78
C GLY A 211 12.04 33.03 -18.28
N ARG A 212 13.12 32.78 -19.02
CA ARG A 212 14.29 33.66 -19.05
C ARG A 212 13.96 34.90 -19.87
#